data_AF-A0AAN7BRY9-F1
#
_entry.id   AF-A0AAN7BRY9-F1
#
_cell.length_a   1.000
_cell.length_b   1.000
_cell.length_c   1.000
_cell.angle_alpha   90.00
_cell.angle_beta   90.00
_cell.angle_gamma   90.00
#
_symmetry.space_group_name_H-M   'P 1'
#
loop_
_entity.id
_entity.type
_entity.pdbx_description
1 polymer ?
#
loop_
_entity_poly.entity_id
_entity_poly.type
_entity_poly.pdbx_seq_one_letter_code
_entity_poly.pdbx_strand_id
1 'polypeptide(L)'
;MATPDSSPQTTFLKFDQFPWTQDRDFIQGLHATLGTSLSSSNDPFTRCKLLDTILQTRIWWYQSRTNILIDLNSYLTFTASNPRTNPDQQILKKTEWIYTQLQARLNLQQQQPGSESEVDIPAWQLQAPQMDLSKKADDNEAREVGGEAGEGGAPYPDKFQAIIEAVTTGKTIEGIKEIPNTVVRQEGITPVGVKVAPPKPWQRHLPPKGGRAHDERSQLGDVLDTQFPPIA
;
A
#
# COMPACT_ATOMS: atom_id res chain seq x y z
N MET A 1 0.42 33.29 -25.31
CA MET A 1 -0.85 33.16 -26.08
C MET A 1 -1.95 32.88 -25.08
N ALA A 2 -2.77 33.89 -24.75
CA ALA A 2 -3.87 33.79 -23.79
C ALA A 2 -5.20 33.75 -24.57
N THR A 3 -5.98 32.68 -24.41
CA THR A 3 -7.28 32.51 -25.06
C THR A 3 -8.35 33.33 -24.31
N PRO A 4 -9.14 34.18 -24.99
CA PRO A 4 -10.02 35.18 -24.35
C PRO A 4 -11.44 34.70 -23.97
N ASP A 5 -11.71 33.39 -23.86
CA ASP A 5 -13.10 32.90 -23.70
C ASP A 5 -13.34 31.97 -22.50
N SER A 6 -12.75 32.27 -21.33
CA SER A 6 -13.11 31.59 -20.09
C SER A 6 -13.57 32.60 -19.06
N SER A 7 -14.82 33.04 -19.19
CA SER A 7 -15.51 33.72 -18.08
C SER A 7 -15.34 32.87 -16.80
N PRO A 8 -15.00 33.49 -15.66
CA PRO A 8 -14.83 32.76 -14.39
C PRO A 8 -16.11 32.00 -14.01
N GLN A 9 -17.28 32.52 -14.37
CA GLN A 9 -18.57 31.87 -14.14
C GLN A 9 -18.71 30.57 -14.93
N THR A 10 -18.33 30.55 -16.20
CA THR A 10 -18.34 29.34 -17.03
C THR A 10 -17.40 28.28 -16.47
N THR A 11 -16.27 28.71 -15.88
CA THR A 11 -15.33 27.81 -15.21
C THR A 11 -15.95 27.20 -13.95
N PHE A 12 -16.62 28.00 -13.11
CA PHE A 12 -17.31 27.51 -11.92
C PHE A 12 -18.45 26.54 -12.25
N LEU A 13 -19.21 26.79 -13.33
CA LEU A 13 -20.24 25.86 -13.79
C LEU A 13 -19.65 24.51 -14.21
N LYS A 14 -18.53 24.50 -14.95
CA LYS A 14 -17.83 23.26 -15.32
C LYS A 14 -17.29 22.53 -14.08
N PHE A 15 -16.80 23.27 -13.09
CA PHE A 15 -16.32 22.72 -11.82
C PHE A 15 -17.44 22.05 -11.02
N ASP A 16 -18.64 22.63 -10.98
CA ASP A 16 -19.79 22.04 -10.29
C ASP A 16 -20.43 20.88 -11.08
N GLN A 17 -20.41 20.92 -12.42
CA GLN A 17 -20.89 19.83 -13.29
C GLN A 17 -19.99 18.59 -13.26
N PHE A 18 -18.77 18.70 -12.74
CA PHE A 18 -17.85 17.58 -12.64
C PHE A 18 -18.45 16.42 -11.82
N PRO A 19 -18.32 15.15 -12.25
CA PRO A 19 -18.97 14.01 -11.60
C PRO A 19 -18.23 13.56 -10.31
N TRP A 20 -18.19 14.44 -9.30
CA TRP A 20 -17.48 14.25 -8.04
C TRP A 20 -17.80 12.94 -7.31
N THR A 21 -19.06 12.50 -7.38
CA THR A 21 -19.48 11.28 -6.70
C THR A 21 -19.05 10.02 -7.46
N GLN A 22 -18.75 10.08 -8.76
CA GLN A 22 -18.38 8.91 -9.55
C GLN A 22 -16.87 8.61 -9.48
N ASP A 23 -16.05 9.64 -9.24
CA ASP A 23 -14.59 9.52 -9.13
C ASP A 23 -14.20 8.79 -7.83
N ARG A 24 -13.72 7.56 -7.97
CA ARG A 24 -13.34 6.70 -6.84
C ARG A 24 -12.09 7.20 -6.14
N ASP A 25 -11.10 7.65 -6.90
CA ASP A 25 -9.81 8.10 -6.37
C ASP A 25 -10.01 9.37 -5.54
N PHE A 26 -10.86 10.28 -6.03
CA PHE A 26 -11.24 11.48 -5.29
C PHE A 26 -11.89 11.12 -3.95
N ILE A 27 -12.91 10.26 -3.97
CA ILE A 27 -13.65 9.88 -2.75
C ILE A 27 -12.74 9.15 -1.76
N GLN A 28 -11.82 8.31 -2.26
CA GLN A 28 -10.84 7.63 -1.41
C GLN A 28 -9.86 8.61 -0.76
N GLY A 29 -9.31 9.57 -1.54
CA GLY A 29 -8.45 10.61 -1.01
C GLY A 29 -9.18 11.51 -0.01
N LEU A 30 -10.43 11.86 -0.30
CA LEU A 30 -11.27 12.65 0.59
C LEU A 30 -11.56 11.92 1.90
N HIS A 31 -11.83 10.61 1.85
CA HIS A 31 -12.00 9.79 3.03
C HIS A 31 -10.73 9.74 3.89
N ALA A 32 -9.54 9.70 3.28
CA ALA A 32 -8.27 9.77 4.01
C ALA A 32 -8.11 11.11 4.74
N THR A 33 -8.51 12.22 4.13
CA THR A 33 -8.43 13.56 4.74
C THR A 33 -9.46 13.76 5.86
N LEU A 34 -10.69 13.27 5.68
CA LEU A 34 -11.79 13.49 6.64
C LEU A 34 -11.88 12.41 7.74
N GLY A 35 -11.22 11.26 7.55
CA GLY A 35 -11.43 9.97 8.24
C GLY A 35 -12.08 9.99 9.62
N THR A 36 -11.40 10.48 10.66
CA THR A 36 -11.91 10.47 12.04
C THR A 36 -13.01 11.50 12.28
N SER A 37 -13.00 12.60 11.53
CA SER A 37 -13.97 13.70 11.67
C SER A 37 -15.36 13.32 11.17
N LEU A 38 -15.47 12.32 10.28
CA LEU A 38 -16.73 11.78 9.79
C LEU A 38 -17.60 11.15 10.88
N SER A 39 -17.00 10.60 11.95
CA SER A 39 -17.74 10.05 13.09
C SER A 39 -18.51 11.11 13.88
N SER A 40 -18.07 12.36 13.84
CA SER A 40 -18.66 13.46 14.62
C SER A 40 -19.48 14.43 13.76
N SER A 41 -19.97 13.97 12.59
CA SER A 41 -20.75 14.79 11.64
C SER A 41 -22.04 15.41 12.23
N ASN A 42 -22.57 14.84 13.33
CA ASN A 42 -23.76 15.36 13.99
C ASN A 42 -23.56 16.76 14.61
N ASP A 43 -22.33 17.15 14.91
CA ASP A 43 -22.03 18.48 15.44
C ASP A 43 -22.04 19.54 14.31
N PRO A 44 -22.83 20.63 14.42
CA PRO A 44 -22.94 21.64 13.38
C PRO A 44 -21.59 22.29 13.01
N PHE A 45 -20.73 22.54 14.00
CA PHE A 45 -19.43 23.17 13.77
C PHE A 45 -18.50 22.23 12.99
N THR A 46 -18.43 20.97 13.39
CA THR A 46 -17.69 19.92 12.69
C THR A 46 -18.21 19.76 11.26
N ARG A 47 -19.53 19.77 11.06
CA ARG A 47 -20.15 19.69 9.73
C ARG A 47 -19.74 20.85 8.83
N CYS A 48 -19.73 22.08 9.33
CA CYS A 48 -19.23 23.24 8.56
C CYS A 48 -17.77 23.06 8.17
N LYS A 49 -16.91 22.62 9.10
CA LYS A 49 -15.49 22.35 8.83
C LYS A 49 -15.29 21.26 7.78
N LEU A 50 -16.09 20.19 7.83
CA LEU A 50 -16.05 19.11 6.83
C LEU A 50 -16.38 19.64 5.43
N LEU A 51 -17.41 20.48 5.30
CA LEU A 51 -17.79 21.08 4.02
C LEU A 51 -16.69 21.99 3.46
N ASP A 52 -16.05 22.79 4.32
CA ASP A 52 -14.95 23.67 3.91
C ASP A 52 -13.73 22.85 3.45
N THR A 53 -13.44 21.75 4.15
CA THR A 53 -12.38 20.79 3.77
C THR A 53 -12.71 20.11 2.43
N ILE A 54 -13.97 19.73 2.21
CA ILE A 54 -14.44 19.15 0.93
C ILE A 54 -14.22 20.15 -0.20
N LEU A 55 -14.62 21.40 -0.02
CA LEU A 55 -14.45 22.45 -1.03
C LEU A 55 -12.98 22.65 -1.38
N GLN A 56 -12.10 22.79 -0.38
CA GLN A 56 -10.66 22.93 -0.59
C GLN A 56 -10.08 21.72 -1.35
N THR A 57 -10.47 20.51 -0.96
CA THR A 57 -10.02 19.27 -1.60
C THR A 57 -10.52 19.18 -3.04
N ARG A 58 -11.77 19.58 -3.33
CA ARG A 58 -12.31 19.64 -4.69
C ARG A 58 -11.52 20.61 -5.56
N ILE A 59 -11.25 21.81 -5.07
CA ILE A 59 -10.48 22.82 -5.81
C ILE A 59 -9.09 22.26 -6.15
N TRP A 60 -8.41 21.71 -5.15
CA TRP A 60 -7.09 21.10 -5.33
C TRP A 60 -7.12 19.93 -6.34
N TRP A 61 -8.10 19.02 -6.23
CA TRP A 61 -8.25 17.88 -7.13
C TRP A 61 -8.52 18.31 -8.57
N TYR A 62 -9.43 19.28 -8.74
CA TYR A 62 -9.78 19.81 -10.05
C TYR A 62 -8.57 20.49 -10.70
N GLN A 63 -7.86 21.31 -9.94
CA GLN A 63 -6.64 21.97 -10.37
C GLN A 63 -5.58 20.95 -10.78
N SER A 64 -5.39 19.89 -10.00
CA SER A 64 -4.42 18.83 -10.32
C SER A 64 -4.71 18.14 -11.66
N ARG A 65 -5.99 17.93 -12.02
CA ARG A 65 -6.36 17.22 -13.27
C ARG A 65 -6.51 18.11 -14.48
N THR A 66 -7.07 19.31 -14.32
CA THR A 66 -7.41 20.20 -15.44
C THR A 66 -6.41 21.34 -15.63
N ASN A 67 -5.51 21.55 -14.65
CA ASN A 67 -4.61 22.70 -14.59
C ASN A 67 -5.35 24.06 -14.56
N ILE A 68 -6.64 24.07 -14.24
CA ILE A 68 -7.44 25.29 -14.12
C ILE A 68 -7.41 25.76 -12.67
N LEU A 69 -6.97 27.00 -12.46
CA LEU A 69 -6.97 27.65 -11.16
C LEU A 69 -8.36 28.19 -10.84
N ILE A 70 -8.92 27.78 -9.71
CA ILE A 70 -10.19 28.27 -9.18
C ILE A 70 -9.87 29.10 -7.94
N ASP A 71 -10.19 30.38 -7.97
CA ASP A 71 -10.09 31.24 -6.79
C ASP A 71 -11.23 30.95 -5.81
N LEU A 72 -10.87 30.67 -4.56
CA LEU A 72 -11.81 30.33 -3.51
C LEU A 72 -12.77 31.49 -3.22
N ASN A 73 -12.26 32.72 -3.11
CA ASN A 73 -13.08 33.89 -2.76
C ASN A 73 -14.12 34.22 -3.85
N SER A 74 -13.70 34.14 -5.11
CA SER A 74 -14.58 34.31 -6.27
C SER A 74 -15.66 33.23 -6.33
N TYR A 75 -15.30 31.96 -6.05
CA TYR A 75 -16.26 30.86 -6.01
C TYR A 75 -17.25 30.98 -4.85
N LEU A 76 -16.81 31.43 -3.66
CA LEU A 76 -17.70 31.68 -2.52
C LEU A 76 -18.74 32.77 -2.84
N THR A 77 -18.32 33.83 -3.54
CA THR A 77 -19.24 34.89 -3.99
C THR A 77 -20.26 34.37 -5.01
N PHE A 78 -19.81 33.50 -5.91
CA PHE A 78 -20.67 32.84 -6.90
C PHE A 78 -21.69 31.90 -6.25
N THR A 79 -21.27 31.07 -5.30
CA THR A 79 -22.16 30.13 -4.59
C THR A 79 -23.17 30.85 -3.70
N ALA A 80 -22.82 32.00 -3.11
CA ALA A 80 -23.77 32.85 -2.39
C ALA A 80 -24.90 33.36 -3.33
N SER A 81 -24.56 33.61 -4.60
CA SER A 81 -25.54 34.02 -5.63
C SER A 81 -26.35 32.84 -6.18
N ASN A 82 -25.78 31.62 -6.16
CA ASN A 82 -26.40 30.40 -6.70
C ASN A 82 -26.34 29.21 -5.72
N PRO A 83 -27.14 29.19 -4.64
CA PRO A 83 -27.03 28.17 -3.58
C PRO A 83 -27.39 26.75 -4.01
N ARG A 84 -28.17 26.59 -5.10
CA ARG A 84 -28.70 25.29 -5.55
C ARG A 84 -27.68 24.42 -6.26
N THR A 85 -26.54 24.97 -6.67
CA THR A 85 -25.57 24.28 -7.53
C THR A 85 -24.50 23.54 -6.73
N ASN A 86 -24.39 23.76 -5.42
CA ASN A 86 -23.28 23.24 -4.62
C ASN A 86 -23.37 21.69 -4.43
N PRO A 87 -22.38 20.91 -4.92
CA PRO A 87 -22.37 19.45 -4.78
C PRO A 87 -21.78 18.94 -3.44
N ASP A 88 -21.23 19.80 -2.58
CA ASP A 88 -20.50 19.42 -1.36
C ASP A 88 -21.36 18.62 -0.39
N GLN A 89 -22.63 18.99 -0.25
CA GLN A 89 -23.59 18.26 0.59
C GLN A 89 -23.83 16.83 0.08
N GLN A 90 -23.84 16.64 -1.23
CA GLN A 90 -24.03 15.32 -1.83
C GLN A 90 -22.78 14.46 -1.66
N ILE A 91 -21.60 15.08 -1.84
CA ILE A 91 -20.31 14.43 -1.62
C ILE A 91 -20.17 13.99 -0.16
N LEU A 92 -20.50 14.87 0.79
CA LEU A 92 -20.45 14.58 2.23
C LEU A 92 -21.37 13.41 2.60
N LYS A 93 -22.61 13.41 2.14
CA LYS A 93 -23.54 12.29 2.40
C LYS A 93 -23.00 10.97 1.84
N LYS A 94 -22.37 11.02 0.66
CA LYS A 94 -21.79 9.83 0.04
C LYS A 94 -20.58 9.32 0.83
N THR A 95 -19.69 10.20 1.29
CA THR A 95 -18.53 9.80 2.12
C THR A 95 -18.97 9.26 3.47
N GLU A 96 -19.97 9.87 4.12
CA GLU A 96 -20.58 9.36 5.36
C GLU A 96 -21.20 7.96 5.17
N TRP A 97 -21.92 7.74 4.07
CA TRP A 97 -22.50 6.44 3.76
C TRP A 97 -21.43 5.36 3.57
N ILE A 98 -20.34 5.69 2.86
CA ILE A 98 -19.19 4.78 2.67
C ILE A 98 -18.54 4.48 4.03
N TYR A 99 -18.32 5.50 4.85
CA TYR A 99 -17.74 5.35 6.18
C TYR A 99 -18.58 4.43 7.07
N THR A 100 -19.89 4.63 7.09
CA THR A 100 -20.84 3.80 7.85
C THR A 100 -20.83 2.34 7.36
N GLN A 101 -20.80 2.12 6.04
CA GLN A 101 -20.67 0.78 5.44
C GLN A 101 -19.36 0.08 5.86
N LEU A 102 -18.24 0.81 5.85
CA LEU A 102 -16.94 0.27 6.28
C LEU A 102 -16.95 -0.08 7.77
N GLN A 103 -17.49 0.80 8.62
CA GLN A 103 -17.63 0.53 10.06
C GLN A 103 -18.52 -0.69 10.32
N ALA A 104 -19.65 -0.82 9.61
CA ALA A 104 -20.53 -1.99 9.75
C ALA A 104 -19.81 -3.30 9.39
N ARG A 105 -18.98 -3.30 8.34
CA ARG A 105 -18.15 -4.46 7.97
C ARG A 105 -17.11 -4.80 9.04
N LEU A 106 -16.45 -3.80 9.61
CA LEU A 106 -15.47 -4.00 10.69
C LEU A 106 -16.14 -4.55 11.97
N ASN A 107 -17.34 -4.06 12.31
CA ASN A 107 -18.11 -4.55 13.45
C ASN A 107 -18.63 -5.98 13.24
N LEU A 108 -19.07 -6.34 12.04
CA LEU A 108 -19.45 -7.72 11.70
C LEU A 108 -18.27 -8.69 11.83
N GLN A 109 -17.05 -8.23 11.59
CA GLN A 109 -15.85 -9.04 11.78
C GLN A 109 -15.44 -9.22 13.25
N GLN A 110 -15.89 -8.32 14.13
CA GLN A 110 -15.71 -8.44 15.58
C GLN A 110 -16.86 -9.18 16.29
N GLN A 111 -18.05 -9.25 15.70
CA GLN A 111 -19.20 -10.01 16.20
C GLN A 111 -19.30 -11.40 15.55
N GLN A 112 -18.20 -12.16 15.51
CA GLN A 112 -18.37 -13.61 15.61
C GLN A 112 -18.71 -13.91 17.08
N PRO A 113 -19.94 -14.35 17.41
CA PRO A 113 -20.19 -14.92 18.71
C PRO A 113 -19.31 -16.18 18.83
N GLY A 114 -18.71 -16.36 20.00
CA GLY A 114 -18.12 -17.63 20.40
C GLY A 114 -19.17 -18.73 20.49
N SER A 115 -19.64 -19.22 19.34
CA SER A 115 -20.33 -20.49 19.22
C SER A 115 -19.28 -21.51 18.79
N GLU A 116 -18.77 -22.25 19.77
CA GLU A 116 -18.32 -23.64 19.71
C GLU A 116 -18.41 -24.31 18.33
N SER A 117 -17.54 -23.94 17.41
CA SER A 117 -17.05 -24.86 16.39
C SER A 117 -15.68 -25.25 16.86
N GLU A 118 -15.62 -26.47 17.39
CA GLU A 118 -14.46 -27.34 17.47
C GLU A 118 -13.55 -27.10 16.27
N VAL A 119 -12.66 -26.11 16.40
CA VAL A 119 -11.46 -26.05 15.59
C VAL A 119 -10.70 -27.25 16.11
N ASP A 120 -10.56 -28.27 15.28
CA ASP A 120 -9.59 -29.35 15.46
C ASP A 120 -8.20 -28.69 15.46
N ILE A 121 -7.86 -28.03 16.59
CA ILE A 121 -6.59 -27.37 16.82
C ILE A 121 -5.62 -28.53 16.95
N PRO A 122 -4.71 -28.73 15.98
CA PRO A 122 -3.81 -29.86 16.03
C PRO A 122 -2.98 -29.79 17.32
N ALA A 123 -2.68 -30.94 17.92
CA ALA A 123 -1.99 -31.01 19.21
C ALA A 123 -0.68 -30.20 19.29
N TRP A 124 0.00 -29.96 18.15
CA TRP A 124 1.20 -29.15 18.10
C TRP A 124 0.95 -27.66 18.44
N GLN A 125 -0.24 -27.13 18.15
CA GLN A 125 -0.58 -25.75 18.43
C GLN A 125 -0.99 -25.54 19.89
N LEU A 126 -1.57 -26.55 20.54
CA LEU A 126 -1.82 -26.54 21.99
C LEU A 126 -0.51 -26.55 22.80
N GLN A 127 0.55 -27.13 22.23
CA GLN A 127 1.88 -27.16 22.84
C GLN A 127 2.77 -25.98 22.43
N ALA A 128 2.25 -25.03 21.64
CA ALA A 128 3.02 -23.87 21.23
C ALA A 128 3.25 -22.94 22.45
N PRO A 129 4.51 -22.56 22.76
CA PRO A 129 4.80 -21.63 23.83
C PRO A 129 4.15 -20.28 23.52
N GLN A 130 3.29 -19.82 24.42
CA GLN A 130 2.66 -18.50 24.37
C GLN A 130 3.73 -17.46 24.74
N MET A 131 4.54 -17.03 23.77
CA MET A 131 5.48 -15.94 23.98
C MET A 131 4.71 -14.63 23.83
N ASP A 132 4.57 -13.90 24.93
CA ASP A 132 4.03 -12.55 24.93
C ASP A 132 5.03 -11.62 24.23
N LEU A 133 4.69 -11.14 23.03
CA LEU A 133 5.56 -10.29 22.19
C LEU A 133 5.66 -8.84 22.69
N SER A 134 5.18 -8.56 23.89
CA SER A 134 5.19 -7.24 24.50
C SER A 134 6.57 -6.93 25.12
N LYS A 135 7.58 -6.63 24.29
CA LYS A 135 8.77 -5.92 24.78
C LYS A 135 8.36 -4.48 25.12
N LYS A 136 8.45 -4.10 26.40
CA LYS A 136 8.38 -2.70 26.83
C LYS A 136 9.52 -1.92 26.17
N ALA A 137 9.18 -0.81 25.54
CA ALA A 137 10.13 0.12 24.96
C ALA A 137 10.81 0.92 26.08
N ASP A 138 11.83 0.34 26.71
CA ASP A 138 12.66 1.03 27.71
C ASP A 138 13.98 1.59 27.09
N ASP A 139 14.05 1.72 25.76
CA ASP A 139 15.23 2.26 25.06
C ASP A 139 15.13 3.77 24.72
N ASN A 140 14.10 4.48 25.23
CA ASN A 140 13.90 5.92 24.97
C ASN A 140 14.54 6.84 26.01
N GLU A 141 15.70 6.46 26.56
CA GLU A 141 16.46 7.30 27.53
C GLU A 141 17.92 7.54 27.10
N ALA A 142 18.23 7.35 25.82
CA ALA A 142 19.56 7.62 25.25
C ALA A 142 19.55 8.62 24.08
N ARG A 143 18.45 9.35 23.87
CA ARG A 143 18.30 10.27 22.72
C ARG A 143 18.11 11.73 23.13
N GLU A 144 18.95 12.21 24.05
CA GLU A 144 19.26 13.63 24.17
C GLU A 144 20.73 13.83 24.50
N VAL A 145 21.57 13.98 23.46
CA VAL A 145 22.63 15.01 23.41
C VAL A 145 22.88 15.32 21.93
N GLY A 146 22.58 16.56 21.54
CA GLY A 146 23.00 17.11 20.25
C GLY A 146 24.52 17.16 20.16
N GLY A 147 25.06 16.65 19.05
CA GLY A 147 26.50 16.64 18.78
C GLY A 147 26.81 17.49 17.55
N GLU A 148 27.29 18.70 17.84
CA GLU A 148 27.92 19.65 16.95
C GLU A 148 29.05 19.01 16.13
N ALA A 149 29.23 19.51 14.90
CA ALA A 149 30.38 19.21 14.06
C ALA A 149 31.65 19.79 14.70
N GLY A 150 32.42 18.94 15.38
CA GLY A 150 33.72 19.29 15.96
C GLY A 150 34.59 18.05 16.09
N GLU A 151 35.60 17.98 15.23
CA GLU A 151 36.88 17.27 15.34
C GLU A 151 37.11 16.49 16.66
N GLY A 152 36.63 15.24 16.71
CA GLY A 152 36.72 14.41 17.91
C GLY A 152 35.91 13.11 17.81
N GLY A 153 35.82 12.52 16.61
CA GLY A 153 35.09 11.27 16.41
C GLY A 153 35.73 10.13 17.21
N ALA A 154 34.92 9.34 17.91
CA ALA A 154 35.37 8.13 18.60
C ALA A 154 36.21 7.27 17.64
N PRO A 155 37.34 6.69 18.09
CA PRO A 155 38.21 5.90 17.23
C PRO A 155 37.39 4.79 16.58
N TYR A 156 37.50 4.69 15.24
CA TYR A 156 36.86 3.60 14.51
C TYR A 156 37.30 2.27 15.13
N PRO A 157 36.38 1.33 15.40
CA PRO A 157 36.72 0.05 16.01
C PRO A 157 37.82 -0.68 15.23
N ASP A 158 38.75 -1.34 15.93
CA ASP A 158 39.91 -2.03 15.32
C ASP A 158 39.52 -3.00 14.20
N LYS A 159 38.34 -3.64 14.32
CA LYS A 159 37.80 -4.53 13.27
C LYS A 159 37.56 -3.81 11.95
N PHE A 160 37.18 -2.53 11.99
CA PHE A 160 36.94 -1.73 10.80
C PHE A 160 38.26 -1.31 10.13
N GLN A 161 39.31 -1.03 10.90
CA GLN A 161 40.66 -0.79 10.36
C GLN A 161 41.20 -2.06 9.67
N ALA A 162 41.04 -3.23 10.29
CA ALA A 162 41.39 -4.51 9.66
C ALA A 162 40.62 -4.78 8.35
N ILE A 163 39.35 -4.35 8.26
CA ILE A 163 38.56 -4.42 7.03
C ILE A 163 39.11 -3.47 5.96
N ILE A 164 39.43 -2.22 6.31
CA ILE A 164 40.02 -1.25 5.36
C ILE A 164 41.36 -1.76 4.83
N GLU A 165 42.20 -2.31 5.70
CA GLU A 165 43.46 -2.94 5.31
C GLU A 165 43.23 -4.14 4.38
N ALA A 166 42.26 -5.01 4.68
CA ALA A 166 41.91 -6.12 3.79
C ALA A 166 41.42 -5.65 2.42
N VAL A 167 40.58 -4.62 2.37
CA VAL A 167 40.07 -4.02 1.11
C VAL A 167 41.21 -3.39 0.30
N THR A 168 42.08 -2.62 0.95
CA THR A 168 43.21 -1.95 0.28
C THR A 168 44.30 -2.91 -0.17
N THR A 169 44.52 -4.01 0.57
CA THR A 169 45.48 -5.07 0.21
C THR A 169 44.89 -6.16 -0.69
N GLY A 170 43.59 -6.10 -0.99
CA GLY A 170 42.89 -7.10 -1.81
C GLY A 170 42.77 -8.48 -1.14
N LYS A 171 42.91 -8.56 0.19
CA LYS A 171 42.74 -9.80 0.95
C LYS A 171 41.26 -10.09 1.16
N THR A 172 40.91 -11.37 1.21
CA THR A 172 39.55 -11.83 1.53
C THR A 172 39.20 -11.43 2.96
N ILE A 173 38.06 -10.75 3.12
CA ILE A 173 37.58 -10.31 4.44
C ILE A 173 37.08 -11.53 5.21
N GLU A 174 37.46 -11.64 6.49
CA GLU A 174 37.02 -12.73 7.35
C GLU A 174 35.48 -12.83 7.37
N GLY A 175 34.97 -14.02 7.04
CA GLY A 175 33.53 -14.30 6.98
C GLY A 175 32.85 -14.06 5.63
N ILE A 176 33.52 -13.39 4.68
CA ILE A 176 32.99 -13.18 3.33
C ILE A 176 33.60 -14.23 2.38
N LYS A 177 32.75 -15.06 1.79
CA LYS A 177 33.14 -16.03 0.76
C LYS A 177 33.06 -15.35 -0.60
N GLU A 178 34.10 -15.51 -1.41
CA GLU A 178 34.10 -15.07 -2.80
C GLU A 178 33.06 -15.85 -3.59
N ILE A 179 32.10 -15.14 -4.19
CA ILE A 179 31.10 -15.74 -5.07
C ILE A 179 31.71 -15.71 -6.47
N PRO A 180 32.03 -16.87 -7.08
CA PRO A 180 32.50 -16.88 -8.45
C PRO A 180 31.43 -16.28 -9.37
N ASN A 181 31.85 -15.51 -10.38
CA ASN A 181 30.96 -14.96 -11.40
C ASN A 181 30.31 -16.04 -12.30
N THR A 182 30.53 -17.31 -12.00
CA THR A 182 29.97 -18.45 -12.71
C THR A 182 28.85 -19.09 -11.89
N VAL A 183 27.70 -19.30 -12.53
CA VAL A 183 26.60 -20.05 -11.94
C VAL A 183 26.92 -21.54 -12.07
N VAL A 184 27.60 -22.12 -11.07
CA VAL A 184 27.84 -23.57 -11.02
C VAL A 184 26.61 -24.24 -10.43
N ARG A 185 25.90 -25.04 -11.24
CA ARG A 185 24.87 -25.95 -10.71
C ARG A 185 25.57 -27.09 -9.99
N GLN A 186 25.23 -27.32 -8.73
CA GLN A 186 25.72 -28.48 -8.00
C GLN A 186 25.19 -29.76 -8.66
N GLU A 187 26.06 -30.76 -8.81
CA GLU A 187 25.69 -32.04 -9.42
C GLU A 187 24.51 -32.68 -8.65
N GLY A 188 23.44 -33.02 -9.37
CA GLY A 188 22.23 -33.63 -8.79
C GLY A 188 21.08 -32.66 -8.47
N ILE A 189 21.25 -31.34 -8.65
CA ILE A 189 20.15 -30.38 -8.48
C ILE A 189 19.50 -30.05 -9.83
N THR A 190 18.32 -30.60 -10.07
CA THR A 190 17.49 -30.25 -11.22
C THR A 190 16.54 -29.09 -10.87
N PRO A 191 16.34 -28.11 -11.76
CA PRO A 191 15.43 -26.97 -11.50
C PRO A 191 13.95 -27.40 -11.45
N VAL A 192 13.64 -28.57 -12.00
CA VAL A 192 12.32 -29.18 -11.96
C VAL A 192 12.32 -30.34 -10.97
N GLY A 193 11.32 -30.34 -10.08
CA GLY A 193 11.07 -31.43 -9.16
C GLY A 193 10.48 -32.65 -9.88
N VAL A 194 10.84 -33.85 -9.42
CA VAL A 194 10.37 -35.14 -10.00
C VAL A 194 8.90 -35.42 -9.66
N LYS A 195 8.33 -34.75 -8.65
CA LYS A 195 6.97 -35.00 -8.16
C LYS A 195 5.92 -34.23 -8.96
N VAL A 196 4.81 -34.90 -9.27
CA VAL A 196 3.61 -34.28 -9.86
C VAL A 196 3.02 -33.30 -8.86
N ALA A 197 2.81 -32.05 -9.28
CA ALA A 197 2.19 -31.03 -8.44
C ALA A 197 0.75 -31.46 -8.07
N PRO A 198 0.37 -31.37 -6.77
CA PRO A 198 -1.00 -31.67 -6.36
C PRO A 198 -2.02 -30.79 -7.11
N PRO A 199 -3.21 -31.32 -7.43
CA PRO A 199 -4.23 -30.55 -8.11
C PRO A 199 -4.67 -29.38 -7.24
N LYS A 200 -4.88 -28.24 -7.89
CA LYS A 200 -5.37 -27.04 -7.21
C LYS A 200 -6.79 -27.28 -6.70
N PRO A 201 -7.19 -26.74 -5.54
CA PRO A 201 -8.49 -27.04 -4.92
C PRO A 201 -9.71 -26.67 -5.79
N TRP A 202 -9.55 -25.74 -6.73
CA TRP A 202 -10.58 -25.36 -7.72
C TRP A 202 -10.66 -26.29 -8.94
N GLN A 203 -9.80 -27.30 -9.06
CA GLN A 203 -9.78 -28.27 -10.18
C GLN A 203 -10.59 -29.55 -9.88
N ARG A 204 -11.23 -29.67 -8.71
CA ARG A 204 -11.94 -30.89 -8.26
C ARG A 204 -13.15 -31.31 -9.12
N HIS A 205 -13.71 -30.41 -9.93
CA HIS A 205 -14.92 -30.68 -10.72
C HIS A 205 -14.67 -30.91 -12.21
N LEU A 206 -13.40 -30.95 -12.66
CA LEU A 206 -13.13 -31.32 -14.03
C LEU A 206 -13.25 -32.85 -14.16
N PRO A 207 -13.98 -33.37 -15.17
CA PRO A 207 -14.03 -34.80 -15.42
C PRO A 207 -12.60 -35.30 -15.67
N PRO A 208 -12.25 -36.53 -15.22
CA PRO A 208 -10.95 -37.12 -15.52
C PRO A 208 -10.81 -37.17 -17.04
N LYS A 209 -9.91 -36.34 -17.58
CA LYS A 209 -9.61 -36.29 -19.00
C LYS A 209 -9.05 -37.67 -19.36
N GLY A 210 -9.91 -38.53 -19.89
CA GLY A 210 -9.56 -39.89 -20.27
C GLY A 210 -8.39 -39.87 -21.24
N GLY A 211 -7.34 -40.61 -20.87
CA GLY A 211 -6.36 -41.24 -21.75
C GLY A 211 -6.10 -40.59 -23.11
N ARG A 212 -5.62 -39.35 -23.13
CA ARG A 212 -4.57 -38.95 -24.06
C ARG A 212 -3.65 -38.04 -23.29
N ALA A 213 -2.40 -38.47 -23.18
CA ALA A 213 -1.27 -37.62 -22.82
C ALA A 213 -1.21 -36.49 -23.85
N HIS A 214 -2.04 -35.46 -23.68
CA HIS A 214 -1.70 -34.14 -24.15
C HIS A 214 -0.61 -33.67 -23.21
N ASP A 215 0.59 -34.04 -23.62
CA ASP A 215 1.78 -33.20 -23.74
C ASP A 215 1.45 -31.69 -23.82
N GLU A 216 0.82 -31.14 -22.77
CA GLU A 216 1.16 -29.81 -22.32
C GLU A 216 2.42 -29.97 -21.48
N ARG A 217 3.52 -30.31 -22.16
CA ARG A 217 4.76 -29.57 -21.91
C ARG A 217 4.30 -28.14 -21.79
N SER A 218 4.30 -27.63 -20.55
CA SER A 218 4.06 -26.24 -20.24
C SER A 218 4.64 -25.43 -21.37
N GLN A 219 3.95 -24.42 -21.90
CA GLN A 219 4.54 -23.52 -22.91
C GLN A 219 5.86 -22.86 -22.43
N LEU A 220 6.25 -23.10 -21.17
CA LEU A 220 7.52 -22.78 -20.50
C LEU A 220 8.60 -23.88 -20.59
N GLY A 221 8.29 -25.11 -20.98
CA GLY A 221 9.25 -26.22 -21.04
C GLY A 221 10.37 -26.00 -22.06
N ASP A 222 10.10 -25.18 -23.08
CA ASP A 222 11.08 -24.74 -24.07
C ASP A 222 11.91 -23.52 -23.59
N VAL A 223 11.47 -22.85 -22.53
CA VAL A 223 12.16 -21.69 -21.91
C VAL A 223 13.05 -22.13 -20.75
N LEU A 224 12.85 -23.34 -20.22
CA LEU A 224 13.70 -23.89 -19.17
C LEU A 224 15.03 -24.31 -19.78
N ASP A 225 16.08 -23.58 -19.40
CA ASP A 225 17.46 -23.96 -19.69
C ASP A 225 17.79 -25.31 -19.01
N THR A 226 17.63 -26.37 -19.81
CA THR A 226 17.89 -27.76 -19.46
C THR A 226 19.37 -28.11 -19.60
N GLN A 227 20.18 -27.28 -20.27
CA GLN A 227 21.57 -27.56 -20.60
C GLN A 227 22.42 -26.31 -20.38
N PHE A 228 23.15 -26.27 -19.26
CA PHE A 228 24.05 -25.16 -18.97
C PHE A 228 25.27 -25.19 -19.91
N PRO A 229 25.79 -24.04 -20.38
CA PRO A 229 26.99 -24.01 -21.22
C PRO A 229 28.18 -24.69 -20.51
N PRO A 230 29.01 -25.44 -21.25
CA PRO A 230 30.18 -26.10 -20.68
C PRO A 230 31.17 -25.04 -20.16
N ILE A 231 31.77 -25.32 -19.00
CA ILE A 231 32.89 -24.55 -18.48
C ILE A 231 34.08 -24.67 -19.45
N ALA A 232 34.60 -23.54 -19.90
CA ALA A 232 35.84 -23.44 -20.69
C ALA A 232 37.01 -23.07 -19.77
#